data_AF-N9W6V7-F1
#
_entry.id   AF-N9W6V7-F1
#
_cell.length_a   1.000
_cell.length_b   1.000
_cell.length_c   1.000
_cell.angle_alpha   90.00
_cell.angle_beta   90.00
_cell.angle_gamma   90.00
#
_symmetry.space_group_name_H-M   'P 1'
#
loop_
_entity.id
_entity.type
_entity.pdbx_description
1 polymer ?
#
loop_
_entity_poly.entity_id
_entity_poly.type
_entity_poly.pdbx_seq_one_letter_code
_entity_poly.pdbx_strand_id
1 'polypeptide(L)'
;MKMGIRTPSLKKSFKARTTGRAKRAIKSSINPAYGKKGMGWIHDPKKAAYNKVYNKTTVSFGELLDFNIETKAKEEKIVKKATNEFGLIRYYGLTDWWTNELTEVDRNLILESKSNIREEIYIQEKPGSRYNDENFIEIKDFEFLNDILINMYNEYTTAKKIALKIEELIFRDIEDDYIISLHFTLTNLMDFYYRNRDKDDSLDRAIFFGYKDIEFSNIFAKEFYSKYGEVMPVNKAYEQIGIILERKKKYIEAIRICEKGKSEGWSNDFDKRINRIKSKISKNK
;
A
#
# COMPACT_ATOMS: atom_id res chain seq x y z
N MET A 1 20.74 36.10 2.68
CA MET A 1 19.58 35.62 3.45
C MET A 1 18.81 34.63 2.58
N LYS A 2 18.26 33.55 3.14
CA LYS A 2 17.37 32.63 2.40
C LYS A 2 15.93 33.15 2.50
N MET A 3 15.18 33.11 1.40
CA MET A 3 13.75 33.48 1.31
C MET A 3 12.95 32.22 0.95
N GLY A 4 11.73 32.08 1.46
CA GLY A 4 10.86 30.91 1.19
C GLY A 4 10.79 29.87 2.32
N ILE A 5 10.42 28.63 1.99
CA ILE A 5 10.09 27.58 2.97
C ILE A 5 11.35 27.10 3.71
N ARG A 6 11.26 27.06 5.04
CA ARG A 6 12.31 26.49 5.89
C ARG A 6 12.19 24.97 5.95
N THR A 7 13.23 24.28 5.53
CA THR A 7 13.32 22.81 5.66
C THR A 7 13.68 22.45 7.11
N PRO A 8 12.79 21.79 7.87
CA PRO A 8 13.11 21.39 9.23
C PRO A 8 14.03 20.17 9.21
N SER A 9 15.06 20.16 10.04
CA SER A 9 15.84 18.94 10.28
C SER A 9 15.19 18.14 11.42
N LEU A 10 14.54 17.03 11.08
CA LEU A 10 13.79 16.18 12.01
C LEU A 10 14.62 15.77 13.24
N LYS A 11 15.87 15.35 13.01
CA LYS A 11 16.83 14.99 14.06
C LYS A 11 17.09 16.13 15.05
N LYS A 12 17.27 17.38 14.59
CA LYS A 12 17.50 18.53 15.49
C LYS A 12 16.22 18.94 16.22
N SER A 13 15.07 18.86 15.54
CA SER A 13 13.76 19.17 16.13
C SER A 13 13.41 18.19 17.27
N PHE A 14 13.60 16.89 17.05
CA PHE A 14 13.41 15.87 18.09
C PHE A 14 14.39 16.07 19.26
N LYS A 15 15.69 16.27 18.98
CA LYS A 15 16.70 16.53 20.02
C LYS A 15 16.41 17.79 20.84
N ALA A 16 15.89 18.86 20.23
CA ALA A 16 15.51 20.09 20.91
C ALA A 16 14.32 19.90 21.87
N ARG A 17 13.42 18.95 21.54
CA ARG A 17 12.23 18.59 22.32
C ARG A 17 12.50 17.59 23.43
N THR A 18 13.51 16.73 23.29
CA THR A 18 13.89 15.74 24.30
C THR A 18 15.06 16.24 25.16
N THR A 19 16.30 15.84 24.84
CA THR A 19 17.51 16.14 25.61
C THR A 19 17.77 17.65 25.74
N GLY A 20 17.45 18.43 24.71
CA GLY A 20 17.59 19.89 24.70
C GLY A 20 16.55 20.60 25.59
N ARG A 21 15.38 20.00 25.83
CA ARG A 21 14.37 20.53 26.75
C ARG A 21 14.81 20.31 28.20
N ALA A 22 15.25 19.09 28.52
CA ALA A 22 15.77 18.76 29.85
C ALA A 22 16.95 19.67 30.25
N LYS A 23 17.93 19.88 29.36
CA LYS A 23 19.07 20.77 29.60
C LYS A 23 18.67 22.24 29.81
N ARG A 24 17.63 22.72 29.11
CA ARG A 24 17.13 24.10 29.28
C ARG A 24 16.39 24.28 30.60
N ALA A 25 15.59 23.30 31.02
CA ALA A 25 14.86 23.33 32.29
C ALA A 25 15.82 23.47 33.48
N ILE A 26 16.92 22.70 33.47
CA ILE A 26 17.98 22.79 34.49
C ILE A 26 18.67 24.17 34.44
N LYS A 27 18.95 24.72 33.25
CA LYS A 27 19.57 26.05 33.14
C LYS A 27 18.66 27.18 33.60
N SER A 28 17.35 27.08 33.35
CA SER A 28 16.38 28.08 33.79
C SER A 28 16.10 28.02 35.29
N SER A 29 16.27 26.86 35.95
CA SER A 29 16.12 26.78 37.40
C SER A 29 17.32 27.38 38.15
N ILE A 30 18.50 27.37 37.52
CA ILE A 30 19.73 27.91 38.11
C ILE A 30 19.90 29.40 37.79
N ASN A 31 19.56 29.84 36.57
CA ASN A 31 19.72 31.24 36.15
C ASN A 31 18.35 31.89 35.85
N PRO A 32 17.88 32.82 36.71
CA PRO A 32 16.59 33.47 36.54
C PRO A 32 16.47 34.34 35.28
N ALA A 33 17.60 34.76 34.69
CA ALA A 33 17.64 35.52 33.44
C ALA A 33 17.68 34.64 32.18
N TYR A 34 17.90 33.32 32.31
CA TYR A 34 18.02 32.41 31.17
C TYR A 34 16.65 32.18 30.50
N GLY A 35 16.59 32.38 29.17
CA GLY A 35 15.37 32.15 28.37
C GLY A 35 14.31 33.26 28.46
N LYS A 36 14.60 34.38 29.13
CA LYS A 36 13.69 35.53 29.18
C LYS A 36 13.61 36.25 27.83
N LYS A 37 12.42 36.75 27.50
CA LYS A 37 12.14 37.46 26.24
C LYS A 37 12.98 38.75 26.18
N GLY A 38 13.67 38.98 25.07
CA GLY A 38 14.51 40.19 24.87
C GLY A 38 16.01 39.99 25.15
N MET A 39 16.41 38.97 25.91
CA MET A 39 17.82 38.74 26.25
C MET A 39 18.74 38.52 25.04
N GLY A 40 18.19 38.08 23.90
CA GLY A 40 18.94 37.97 22.66
C GLY A 40 19.45 39.31 22.12
N TRP A 41 18.73 40.41 22.35
CA TRP A 41 19.18 41.76 21.95
C TRP A 41 20.28 42.31 22.85
N ILE A 42 20.30 41.89 24.11
CA ILE A 42 21.31 42.31 25.10
C ILE A 42 22.60 41.50 24.94
N HIS A 43 22.49 40.18 24.74
CA HIS A 43 23.66 39.29 24.63
C HIS A 43 24.26 39.21 23.22
N ASP A 44 23.44 39.27 22.16
CA ASP A 44 23.91 39.18 20.76
C ASP A 44 22.94 39.93 19.81
N PRO A 45 23.01 41.28 19.79
CA PRO A 45 22.09 42.11 19.03
C PRO A 45 22.14 41.87 17.52
N LYS A 46 23.32 41.55 16.96
CA LYS A 46 23.48 41.29 15.52
C LYS A 46 22.71 40.03 15.11
N LYS A 47 22.83 38.95 15.88
CA LYS A 47 22.10 37.71 15.63
C LYS A 47 20.60 37.85 15.87
N ALA A 48 20.21 38.64 16.88
CA ALA A 48 18.80 38.94 17.14
C ALA A 48 18.15 39.68 15.96
N ALA A 49 18.83 40.68 15.41
CA ALA A 49 18.37 41.41 14.22
C ALA A 49 18.27 40.49 12.99
N TYR A 50 19.30 39.68 12.73
CA TYR A 50 19.30 38.71 11.63
C TYR A 50 18.15 37.72 11.74
N ASN A 51 17.93 37.11 12.91
CA ASN A 51 16.85 36.16 13.13
C ASN A 51 15.46 36.80 12.98
N LYS A 52 15.32 38.07 13.37
CA LYS A 52 14.05 38.81 13.20
C LYS A 52 13.71 39.03 11.73
N VAL A 53 14.68 39.42 10.91
CA VAL A 53 14.47 39.56 9.46
C VAL A 53 14.23 38.19 8.84
N TYR A 54 15.05 37.19 9.17
CA TYR A 54 14.89 35.81 8.71
C TYR A 54 13.49 35.25 9.03
N ASN A 55 12.97 35.44 10.25
CA ASN A 55 11.61 35.01 10.67
C ASN A 55 10.47 35.74 9.96
N LYS A 56 10.68 36.95 9.46
CA LYS A 56 9.65 37.65 8.69
C LYS A 56 9.62 37.24 7.23
N THR A 57 10.75 36.81 6.67
CA THR A 57 10.90 36.59 5.24
C THR A 57 10.91 35.12 4.81
N THR A 58 10.66 34.21 5.75
CA THR A 58 10.59 32.77 5.49
C THR A 58 9.44 32.15 6.27
N VAL A 59 8.74 31.21 5.65
CA VAL A 59 7.58 30.53 6.23
C VAL A 59 8.04 29.18 6.77
N SER A 60 7.62 28.82 7.98
CA SER A 60 7.92 27.52 8.56
C SER A 60 7.08 26.44 7.89
N PHE A 61 7.66 25.28 7.55
CA PHE A 61 6.89 24.12 7.10
C PHE A 61 5.82 23.69 8.14
N GLY A 62 6.08 23.94 9.43
CA GLY A 62 5.10 23.74 10.49
C GLY A 62 3.92 24.72 10.44
N GLU A 63 4.12 25.98 10.04
CA GLU A 63 3.02 26.95 9.88
C GLU A 63 2.14 26.58 8.68
N LEU A 64 2.73 26.02 7.61
CA LEU A 64 1.99 25.43 6.49
C LEU A 64 1.18 24.18 6.91
N LEU A 65 1.70 23.41 7.86
CA LEU A 65 0.99 22.27 8.44
C LEU A 65 -0.05 22.69 9.49
N ASP A 66 0.17 23.75 10.26
CA ASP A 66 -0.76 24.26 11.28
C ASP A 66 -2.02 24.86 10.62
N PHE A 67 -1.89 25.49 9.45
CA PHE A 67 -3.04 25.80 8.59
C PHE A 67 -3.83 24.55 8.19
N ASN A 68 -3.12 23.44 7.93
CA ASN A 68 -3.72 22.14 7.63
C ASN A 68 -4.25 21.40 8.88
N ILE A 69 -3.80 21.75 10.08
CA ILE A 69 -4.24 21.15 11.36
C ILE A 69 -5.43 21.90 11.92
N GLU A 70 -5.53 23.23 11.77
CA GLU A 70 -6.74 23.98 12.11
C GLU A 70 -7.89 23.65 11.14
N THR A 71 -7.60 23.40 9.86
CA THR A 71 -8.58 22.83 8.92
C THR A 71 -8.92 21.40 9.30
N LYS A 72 -7.94 20.52 9.59
CA LYS A 72 -8.20 19.15 10.06
C LYS A 72 -8.93 19.07 11.39
N ALA A 73 -8.72 19.99 12.32
CA ALA A 73 -9.39 20.02 13.63
C ALA A 73 -10.81 20.61 13.54
N LYS A 74 -11.04 21.55 12.60
CA LYS A 74 -12.40 21.98 12.22
C LYS A 74 -13.11 20.88 11.45
N GLU A 75 -12.45 20.19 10.53
CA GLU A 75 -12.94 19.01 9.84
C GLU A 75 -13.25 17.90 10.84
N GLU A 76 -12.37 17.55 11.79
CA GLU A 76 -12.64 16.55 12.83
C GLU A 76 -13.81 16.91 13.76
N LYS A 77 -14.04 18.20 14.04
CA LYS A 77 -15.21 18.66 14.81
C LYS A 77 -16.49 18.69 13.99
N ILE A 78 -16.40 18.97 12.69
CA ILE A 78 -17.53 18.91 11.75
C ILE A 78 -17.89 17.44 11.46
N VAL A 79 -16.89 16.56 11.27
CA VAL A 79 -16.96 15.10 11.04
C VAL A 79 -17.46 14.34 12.26
N LYS A 80 -17.29 14.83 13.49
CA LYS A 80 -17.93 14.23 14.68
C LYS A 80 -19.41 14.60 14.84
N LYS A 81 -19.92 15.55 14.06
CA LYS A 81 -21.29 16.05 14.14
C LYS A 81 -22.10 15.77 12.87
N ALA A 82 -21.43 15.53 11.74
CA ALA A 82 -21.99 14.92 10.55
C ALA A 82 -21.81 13.40 10.63
N THR A 83 -22.90 12.68 10.46
CA THR A 83 -23.08 11.23 10.25
C THR A 83 -21.86 10.38 9.84
N ASN A 84 -21.82 9.12 10.32
CA ASN A 84 -20.96 8.02 9.83
C ASN A 84 -21.07 7.86 8.30
N GLU A 85 -20.29 8.61 7.52
CA GLU A 85 -20.54 8.73 6.08
C GLU A 85 -19.65 7.86 5.18
N PHE A 86 -18.68 7.11 5.71
CA PHE A 86 -17.79 6.28 4.88
C PHE A 86 -17.26 5.02 5.59
N GLY A 87 -18.05 4.37 6.46
CA GLY A 87 -17.82 2.99 6.96
C GLY A 87 -16.37 2.45 6.91
N LEU A 88 -16.15 1.37 6.15
CA LEU A 88 -14.82 0.75 5.98
C LEU A 88 -13.82 1.63 5.22
N ILE A 89 -14.30 2.48 4.30
CA ILE A 89 -13.44 3.41 3.56
C ILE A 89 -12.72 4.36 4.53
N ARG A 90 -13.42 4.89 5.52
CA ARG A 90 -12.85 5.73 6.59
C ARG A 90 -11.98 4.89 7.52
N TYR A 91 -12.45 3.69 7.90
CA TYR A 91 -11.69 2.81 8.78
C TYR A 91 -10.28 2.55 8.25
N TYR A 92 -10.15 2.19 6.97
CA TYR A 92 -8.87 1.93 6.32
C TYR A 92 -8.09 3.18 5.90
N GLY A 93 -8.60 4.39 6.20
CA GLY A 93 -7.95 5.64 5.80
C GLY A 93 -7.98 5.89 4.28
N LEU A 94 -8.96 5.34 3.58
CA LEU A 94 -9.16 5.46 2.13
C LEU A 94 -10.08 6.62 1.72
N THR A 95 -10.53 7.46 2.66
CA THR A 95 -11.47 8.55 2.38
C THR A 95 -10.97 9.51 1.31
N ASP A 96 -9.72 9.98 1.40
CA ASP A 96 -9.18 10.94 0.42
C ASP A 96 -9.14 10.36 -1.01
N TRP A 97 -8.75 9.09 -1.14
CA TRP A 97 -8.78 8.36 -2.43
C TRP A 97 -10.22 8.21 -2.94
N TRP A 98 -11.13 7.79 -2.07
CA TRP A 98 -12.54 7.56 -2.41
C TRP A 98 -13.26 8.83 -2.87
N THR A 99 -12.98 9.98 -2.24
CA THR A 99 -13.64 11.25 -2.56
C THR A 99 -13.00 11.98 -3.72
N ASN A 100 -11.67 11.97 -3.80
CA ASN A 100 -10.93 12.86 -4.71
C ASN A 100 -10.41 12.15 -5.98
N GLU A 101 -10.17 10.84 -5.95
CA GLU A 101 -9.59 10.10 -7.09
C GLU A 101 -10.64 9.28 -7.87
N LEU A 102 -11.76 8.94 -7.21
CA LEU A 102 -12.91 8.31 -7.85
C LEU A 102 -13.95 9.35 -8.27
N THR A 103 -14.46 9.21 -9.49
CA THR A 103 -15.61 9.98 -9.96
C THR A 103 -16.90 9.44 -9.33
N GLU A 104 -18.00 10.18 -9.48
CA GLU A 104 -19.31 9.70 -9.06
C GLU A 104 -19.72 8.40 -9.79
N VAL A 105 -19.41 8.31 -11.09
CA VAL A 105 -19.64 7.10 -11.89
C VAL A 105 -18.85 5.93 -11.33
N ASP A 106 -17.56 6.14 -11.03
CA ASP A 106 -16.71 5.09 -10.43
C ASP A 106 -17.30 4.57 -9.12
N ARG A 107 -17.71 5.49 -8.22
CA ARG A 107 -18.31 5.11 -6.94
C ARG A 107 -19.61 4.34 -7.13
N ASN A 108 -20.48 4.77 -8.04
CA ASN A 108 -21.75 4.07 -8.29
C ASN A 108 -21.51 2.64 -8.80
N LEU A 109 -20.57 2.44 -9.73
CA LEU A 109 -20.20 1.12 -10.23
C LEU A 109 -19.64 0.23 -9.11
N ILE A 110 -18.81 0.78 -8.22
CA ILE A 110 -18.30 0.03 -7.05
C ILE A 110 -19.45 -0.38 -6.14
N LEU A 111 -20.39 0.53 -5.88
CA LEU A 111 -21.53 0.28 -5.01
C LEU A 111 -22.54 -0.72 -5.57
N GLU A 112 -22.43 -1.05 -6.85
CA GLU A 112 -23.24 -2.05 -7.56
C GLU A 112 -22.47 -3.35 -7.83
N SER A 113 -21.17 -3.40 -7.49
CA SER A 113 -20.29 -4.53 -7.84
C SER A 113 -20.67 -5.85 -7.15
N LYS A 114 -21.12 -5.81 -5.89
CA LYS A 114 -21.52 -7.01 -5.13
C LYS A 114 -22.60 -6.68 -4.10
N SER A 115 -23.26 -7.72 -3.58
CA SER A 115 -24.19 -7.57 -2.44
C SER A 115 -23.47 -7.02 -1.20
N ASN A 116 -24.15 -6.17 -0.44
CA ASN A 116 -23.69 -5.56 0.83
C ASN A 116 -22.52 -4.57 0.72
N ILE A 117 -21.93 -4.33 -0.46
CA ILE A 117 -20.82 -3.37 -0.60
C ILE A 117 -21.20 -1.95 -0.16
N ARG A 118 -22.46 -1.55 -0.34
CA ARG A 118 -22.98 -0.26 0.16
C ARG A 118 -22.95 -0.19 1.68
N GLU A 119 -23.33 -1.26 2.36
CA GLU A 119 -23.30 -1.32 3.82
C GLU A 119 -21.86 -1.33 4.33
N GLU A 120 -20.97 -2.09 3.69
CA GLU A 120 -19.53 -2.10 4.00
C GLU A 120 -18.92 -0.69 3.86
N ILE A 121 -19.20 -0.01 2.76
CA ILE A 121 -18.61 1.30 2.44
C ILE A 121 -19.17 2.42 3.32
N TYR A 122 -20.45 2.39 3.66
CA TYR A 122 -21.10 3.52 4.34
C TYR A 122 -21.38 3.28 5.81
N ILE A 123 -21.68 2.04 6.21
CA ILE A 123 -22.25 1.73 7.53
C ILE A 123 -21.25 0.99 8.42
N GLN A 124 -20.51 0.02 7.88
CA GLN A 124 -19.66 -0.86 8.68
C GLN A 124 -18.46 -0.12 9.28
N GLU A 125 -18.40 -0.06 10.61
CA GLU A 125 -17.38 0.74 11.32
C GLU A 125 -16.04 0.03 11.52
N LYS A 126 -16.01 -1.31 11.39
CA LYS A 126 -14.82 -2.14 11.58
C LYS A 126 -14.83 -3.32 10.62
N PRO A 127 -13.68 -3.77 10.13
CA PRO A 127 -13.61 -4.86 9.17
C PRO A 127 -14.01 -6.19 9.80
N GLY A 128 -14.36 -7.12 8.93
CA GLY A 128 -14.53 -8.51 9.33
C GLY A 128 -13.23 -9.11 9.83
N SER A 129 -13.32 -10.30 10.41
CA SER A 129 -12.16 -11.09 10.82
C SER A 129 -12.23 -12.47 10.19
N ARG A 130 -11.06 -13.08 9.99
CA ARG A 130 -10.94 -14.50 9.72
C ARG A 130 -10.52 -15.20 11.01
N TYR A 131 -11.14 -16.32 11.31
CA TYR A 131 -10.65 -17.22 12.34
C TYR A 131 -9.51 -18.05 11.75
N ASN A 132 -8.35 -18.00 12.39
CA ASN A 132 -7.41 -19.09 12.33
C ASN A 132 -7.46 -19.81 13.68
N ASP A 133 -7.17 -21.12 13.74
CA ASP A 133 -7.54 -22.03 14.84
C ASP A 133 -7.15 -21.57 16.26
N GLU A 134 -6.31 -20.54 16.42
CA GLU A 134 -5.95 -19.97 17.72
C GLU A 134 -5.97 -18.43 17.80
N ASN A 135 -6.21 -17.67 16.71
CA ASN A 135 -6.15 -16.20 16.71
C ASN A 135 -7.07 -15.51 15.68
N PHE A 136 -7.59 -14.34 16.05
CA PHE A 136 -8.34 -13.45 15.17
C PHE A 136 -7.38 -12.67 14.25
N ILE A 137 -7.56 -12.79 12.94
CA ILE A 137 -6.81 -12.00 11.96
C ILE A 137 -7.78 -11.03 11.28
N GLU A 138 -7.48 -9.73 11.41
CA GLU A 138 -8.24 -8.64 10.82
C GLU A 138 -8.07 -8.64 9.30
N ILE A 139 -9.17 -8.46 8.54
CA ILE A 139 -9.08 -8.26 7.08
C ILE A 139 -8.34 -6.93 6.82
N LYS A 140 -7.31 -6.94 5.97
CA LYS A 140 -6.57 -5.72 5.62
C LYS A 140 -7.26 -4.93 4.50
N ASP A 141 -6.86 -3.68 4.37
CA ASP A 141 -7.35 -2.75 3.35
C ASP A 141 -7.20 -3.25 1.91
N PHE A 142 -6.06 -3.85 1.56
CA PHE A 142 -5.84 -4.42 0.23
C PHE A 142 -6.75 -5.62 -0.04
N GLU A 143 -7.10 -6.40 0.99
CA GLU A 143 -8.03 -7.53 0.85
C GLU A 143 -9.45 -7.05 0.61
N PHE A 144 -9.87 -6.01 1.34
CA PHE A 144 -11.15 -5.35 1.14
C PHE A 144 -11.28 -4.81 -0.30
N LEU A 145 -10.26 -4.10 -0.79
CA LEU A 145 -10.27 -3.60 -2.17
C LEU A 145 -10.16 -4.73 -3.21
N ASN A 146 -9.40 -5.78 -2.93
CA ASN A 146 -9.31 -6.96 -3.79
C ASN A 146 -10.68 -7.64 -3.95
N ASP A 147 -11.46 -7.74 -2.87
CA ASP A 147 -12.81 -8.30 -2.94
C ASP A 147 -13.76 -7.45 -3.79
N ILE A 148 -13.60 -6.12 -3.80
CA ILE A 148 -14.31 -5.25 -4.76
C ILE A 148 -13.81 -5.53 -6.18
N LEU A 149 -12.49 -5.53 -6.41
CA LEU A 149 -11.89 -5.67 -7.72
C LEU A 149 -12.36 -6.94 -8.44
N ILE A 150 -12.40 -8.08 -7.75
CA ILE A 150 -12.83 -9.35 -8.34
C ILE A 150 -14.30 -9.35 -8.75
N ASN A 151 -15.11 -8.38 -8.33
CA ASN A 151 -16.50 -8.25 -8.74
C ASN A 151 -16.70 -7.23 -9.88
N MET A 152 -15.63 -6.59 -10.36
CA MET A 152 -15.68 -5.52 -11.38
C MET A 152 -15.24 -5.97 -12.79
N TYR A 153 -15.67 -7.15 -13.23
CA TYR A 153 -15.18 -7.79 -14.46
C TYR A 153 -15.35 -6.96 -15.75
N ASN A 154 -16.39 -6.14 -15.85
CA ASN A 154 -16.75 -5.44 -17.08
C ASN A 154 -16.31 -3.97 -17.09
N GLU A 155 -15.87 -3.42 -15.96
CA GLU A 155 -15.65 -1.98 -15.78
C GLU A 155 -14.17 -1.66 -15.67
N TYR A 156 -13.39 -1.90 -16.74
CA TYR A 156 -11.93 -1.82 -16.72
C TYR A 156 -11.39 -0.50 -16.15
N THR A 157 -11.95 0.65 -16.53
CA THR A 157 -11.44 1.96 -16.11
C THR A 157 -11.54 2.14 -14.59
N THR A 158 -12.71 1.83 -14.01
CA THR A 158 -12.93 1.92 -12.57
C THR A 158 -12.16 0.83 -11.83
N ALA A 159 -12.22 -0.42 -12.31
CA ALA A 159 -11.48 -1.55 -11.75
C ALA A 159 -9.96 -1.28 -11.73
N LYS A 160 -9.41 -0.61 -12.75
CA LYS A 160 -7.99 -0.22 -12.81
C LYS A 160 -7.62 0.76 -11.70
N LYS A 161 -8.50 1.70 -11.33
CA LYS A 161 -8.24 2.62 -10.20
C LYS A 161 -8.15 1.87 -8.87
N ILE A 162 -9.00 0.86 -8.69
CA ILE A 162 -8.97 -0.01 -7.50
C ILE A 162 -7.71 -0.87 -7.51
N ALA A 163 -7.38 -1.49 -8.64
CA ALA A 163 -6.18 -2.28 -8.80
C ALA A 163 -4.92 -1.46 -8.45
N LEU A 164 -4.77 -0.24 -8.99
CA LEU A 164 -3.66 0.66 -8.66
C LEU A 164 -3.62 1.00 -7.15
N LYS A 165 -4.77 1.17 -6.51
CA LYS A 165 -4.81 1.41 -5.06
C LYS A 165 -4.38 0.18 -4.27
N ILE A 166 -4.78 -1.02 -4.69
CA ILE A 166 -4.29 -2.28 -4.11
C ILE A 166 -2.77 -2.37 -4.24
N GLU A 167 -2.20 -2.05 -5.41
CA GLU A 167 -0.75 -2.02 -5.61
C GLU A 167 -0.04 -1.13 -4.59
N GLU A 168 -0.54 0.08 -4.37
CA GLU A 168 0.00 1.01 -3.37
C GLU A 168 -0.03 0.41 -1.95
N LEU A 169 -1.12 -0.28 -1.59
CA LEU A 169 -1.31 -0.82 -0.24
C LEU A 169 -0.47 -2.08 0.01
N ILE A 170 -0.36 -2.99 -0.95
CA ILE A 170 0.43 -4.22 -0.78
C ILE A 170 1.92 -3.92 -0.61
N PHE A 171 2.46 -2.82 -1.13
CA PHE A 171 3.89 -2.49 -0.95
C PHE A 171 4.19 -1.75 0.36
N ARG A 172 3.21 -1.59 1.26
CA ARG A 172 3.36 -0.92 2.56
C ARG A 172 3.51 -1.96 3.67
N ASP A 173 4.75 -2.31 4.01
CA ASP A 173 5.15 -3.15 5.15
C ASP A 173 4.24 -4.37 5.40
N ILE A 174 4.32 -5.39 4.54
CA ILE A 174 3.54 -6.63 4.71
C ILE A 174 4.09 -7.43 5.88
N GLU A 175 3.24 -7.71 6.86
CA GLU A 175 3.49 -8.64 7.95
C GLU A 175 3.32 -10.09 7.46
N ASP A 176 4.14 -11.02 7.97
CA ASP A 176 4.15 -12.43 7.55
C ASP A 176 2.76 -13.09 7.67
N ASP A 177 1.92 -12.66 8.63
CA ASP A 177 0.57 -13.19 8.89
C ASP A 177 -0.41 -13.04 7.71
N TYR A 178 -0.07 -12.24 6.69
CA TYR A 178 -0.91 -11.96 5.53
C TYR A 178 -0.41 -12.57 4.23
N ILE A 179 0.61 -13.43 4.28
CA ILE A 179 1.24 -13.98 3.08
C ILE A 179 0.18 -14.75 2.24
N ILE A 180 -0.68 -15.58 2.83
CA ILE A 180 -1.74 -16.28 2.07
C ILE A 180 -2.68 -15.29 1.35
N SER A 181 -3.08 -14.20 2.01
CA SER A 181 -3.92 -13.17 1.40
C SER A 181 -3.19 -12.39 0.30
N LEU A 182 -1.89 -12.16 0.47
CA LEU A 182 -1.03 -11.55 -0.54
C LEU A 182 -0.98 -12.43 -1.79
N HIS A 183 -0.80 -13.74 -1.65
CA HIS A 183 -0.82 -14.69 -2.78
C HIS A 183 -2.10 -14.55 -3.61
N PHE A 184 -3.26 -14.58 -2.96
CA PHE A 184 -4.54 -14.42 -3.66
C PHE A 184 -4.69 -13.03 -4.30
N THR A 185 -4.24 -11.98 -3.62
CA THR A 185 -4.30 -10.62 -4.16
C THR A 185 -3.41 -10.46 -5.40
N LEU A 186 -2.17 -10.96 -5.35
CA LEU A 186 -1.23 -10.91 -6.47
C LEU A 186 -1.76 -11.70 -7.68
N THR A 187 -2.32 -12.88 -7.45
CA THR A 187 -2.88 -13.70 -8.53
C THR A 187 -4.14 -13.08 -9.14
N ASN A 188 -4.96 -12.39 -8.35
CA ASN A 188 -6.12 -11.64 -8.85
C ASN A 188 -5.71 -10.39 -9.64
N LEU A 189 -4.73 -9.62 -9.17
CA LEU A 189 -4.16 -8.50 -9.93
C LEU A 189 -3.59 -8.98 -11.27
N MET A 190 -2.80 -10.06 -11.24
CA MET A 190 -2.29 -10.67 -12.47
C MET A 190 -3.41 -11.03 -13.44
N ASP A 191 -4.48 -11.68 -12.97
CA ASP A 191 -5.59 -12.09 -13.81
C ASP A 191 -6.37 -10.90 -14.37
N PHE A 192 -6.68 -9.91 -13.53
CA PHE A 192 -7.34 -8.67 -13.92
C PHE A 192 -6.57 -7.98 -15.08
N TYR A 193 -5.26 -7.81 -14.89
CA TYR A 193 -4.41 -7.18 -15.90
C TYR A 193 -4.24 -8.06 -17.15
N TYR A 194 -4.15 -9.39 -17.02
CA TYR A 194 -4.01 -10.27 -18.17
C TYR A 194 -5.28 -10.35 -19.03
N ARG A 195 -6.46 -10.33 -18.40
CA ARG A 195 -7.75 -10.22 -19.12
C ARG A 195 -7.82 -8.94 -19.93
N ASN A 196 -7.20 -7.87 -19.43
CA ASN A 196 -7.13 -6.56 -20.07
C ASN A 196 -5.79 -6.28 -20.77
N ARG A 197 -5.00 -7.31 -21.09
CA ARG A 197 -3.62 -7.20 -21.61
C ARG A 197 -3.45 -6.33 -22.86
N ASP A 198 -4.51 -6.12 -23.63
CA ASP A 198 -4.49 -5.32 -24.85
C ASP A 198 -4.67 -3.81 -24.56
N LYS A 199 -4.81 -3.42 -23.28
CA LYS A 199 -4.99 -2.04 -22.82
C LYS A 199 -3.79 -1.55 -22.02
N ASP A 200 -3.32 -0.35 -22.35
CA ASP A 200 -2.22 0.33 -21.65
C ASP A 200 -1.00 -0.59 -21.43
N ASP A 201 -0.42 -0.55 -20.24
CA ASP A 201 0.66 -1.38 -19.71
C ASP A 201 0.14 -2.63 -18.95
N SER A 202 -1.09 -3.07 -19.21
CA SER A 202 -1.71 -4.19 -18.47
C SER A 202 -0.97 -5.51 -18.68
N LEU A 203 -0.46 -5.81 -19.87
CA LEU A 203 0.32 -7.04 -20.06
C LEU A 203 1.58 -7.04 -19.18
N ASP A 204 2.26 -5.90 -19.05
CA ASP A 204 3.47 -5.78 -18.25
C ASP A 204 3.17 -5.89 -16.76
N ARG A 205 2.08 -5.28 -16.29
CA ARG A 205 1.59 -5.48 -14.91
C ARG A 205 1.22 -6.92 -14.62
N ALA A 206 0.53 -7.60 -15.55
CA ALA A 206 0.20 -9.02 -15.39
C ALA A 206 1.47 -9.87 -15.22
N ILE A 207 2.49 -9.62 -16.04
CA ILE A 207 3.78 -10.29 -15.92
C ILE A 207 4.45 -9.97 -14.58
N PHE A 208 4.44 -8.69 -14.18
CA PHE A 208 5.01 -8.24 -12.92
C PHE A 208 4.37 -8.93 -11.72
N PHE A 209 3.04 -8.91 -11.60
CA PHE A 209 2.34 -9.55 -10.48
C PHE A 209 2.45 -11.08 -10.48
N GLY A 210 2.45 -11.70 -11.67
CA GLY A 210 2.72 -13.14 -11.76
C GLY A 210 4.13 -13.51 -11.30
N TYR A 211 5.15 -12.70 -11.62
CA TYR A 211 6.50 -12.93 -11.09
C TYR A 211 6.61 -12.61 -9.60
N LYS A 212 5.90 -11.58 -9.11
CA LYS A 212 5.86 -11.27 -7.68
C LYS A 212 5.21 -12.40 -6.88
N ASP A 213 4.15 -13.02 -7.40
CA ASP A 213 3.57 -14.21 -6.77
C ASP A 213 4.58 -15.37 -6.72
N ILE A 214 5.25 -15.64 -7.85
CA ILE A 214 6.29 -16.67 -7.93
C ILE A 214 7.49 -16.32 -7.03
N GLU A 215 7.78 -15.07 -6.73
CA GLU A 215 8.87 -14.68 -5.82
C GLU A 215 8.63 -15.21 -4.39
N PHE A 216 7.38 -15.14 -3.93
CA PHE A 216 6.96 -15.55 -2.58
C PHE A 216 6.37 -16.97 -2.54
N SER A 217 6.30 -17.68 -3.68
CA SER A 217 5.61 -18.97 -3.80
C SER A 217 6.12 -20.07 -2.88
N ASN A 218 7.42 -20.10 -2.58
CA ASN A 218 7.98 -21.05 -1.63
C ASN A 218 7.54 -20.78 -0.18
N ILE A 219 7.40 -19.50 0.20
CA ILE A 219 6.93 -19.09 1.53
C ILE A 219 5.44 -19.43 1.64
N PHE A 220 4.64 -19.08 0.63
CA PHE A 220 3.22 -19.45 0.56
C PHE A 220 3.04 -20.96 0.67
N ALA A 221 3.81 -21.76 -0.07
CA ALA A 221 3.69 -23.21 -0.05
C ALA A 221 3.95 -23.80 1.34
N LYS A 222 4.97 -23.29 2.05
CA LYS A 222 5.28 -23.73 3.41
C LYS A 222 4.16 -23.38 4.39
N GLU A 223 3.65 -22.15 4.34
CA GLU A 223 2.60 -21.72 5.26
C GLU A 223 1.28 -22.45 4.96
N PHE A 224 0.91 -22.56 3.68
CA PHE A 224 -0.28 -23.30 3.26
C PHE A 224 -0.22 -24.76 3.74
N TYR A 225 0.91 -25.44 3.52
CA TYR A 225 1.08 -26.81 3.97
C TYR A 225 1.01 -26.93 5.50
N SER A 226 1.65 -26.01 6.23
CA SER A 226 1.59 -25.99 7.70
C SER A 226 0.17 -25.79 8.24
N LYS A 227 -0.64 -25.00 7.54
CA LYS A 227 -1.98 -24.61 8.00
C LYS A 227 -3.06 -25.61 7.61
N TYR A 228 -2.97 -26.19 6.42
CA TYR A 228 -4.03 -27.03 5.88
C TYR A 228 -3.63 -28.52 5.78
N GLY A 229 -2.35 -28.87 5.78
CA GLY A 229 -1.89 -30.26 5.69
C GLY A 229 -2.28 -31.00 4.39
N GLU A 230 -2.74 -30.26 3.38
CA GLU A 230 -3.36 -30.78 2.17
C GLU A 230 -2.40 -30.86 0.97
N VAL A 231 -2.88 -31.49 -0.11
CA VAL A 231 -2.25 -31.42 -1.43
C VAL A 231 -2.18 -29.96 -1.87
N MET A 232 -0.99 -29.51 -2.25
CA MET A 232 -0.78 -28.15 -2.74
C MET A 232 -1.74 -27.83 -3.90
N PRO A 233 -2.35 -26.64 -3.95
CA PRO A 233 -3.24 -26.28 -5.04
C PRO A 233 -2.46 -26.04 -6.35
N VAL A 234 -3.20 -25.78 -7.42
CA VAL A 234 -2.63 -25.24 -8.65
C VAL A 234 -2.30 -23.76 -8.43
N ASN A 235 -1.07 -23.35 -8.68
CA ASN A 235 -0.70 -21.94 -8.65
C ASN A 235 -0.95 -21.29 -10.02
N LYS A 236 -1.87 -20.33 -10.07
CA LYS A 236 -2.27 -19.64 -11.30
C LYS A 236 -1.13 -18.82 -11.92
N ALA A 237 -0.24 -18.25 -11.12
CA ALA A 237 0.88 -17.46 -11.62
C ALA A 237 1.88 -18.31 -12.39
N TYR A 238 2.25 -19.48 -11.86
CA TYR A 238 3.09 -20.45 -12.57
C TYR A 238 2.51 -20.84 -13.94
N GLU A 239 1.21 -21.11 -13.99
CA GLU A 239 0.52 -21.45 -15.24
C GLU A 239 0.56 -20.27 -16.22
N GLN A 240 0.13 -19.09 -15.78
CA GLN A 240 -0.04 -17.91 -16.62
C GLN A 240 1.30 -17.38 -17.15
N ILE A 241 2.34 -17.31 -16.30
CA ILE A 241 3.70 -16.93 -16.72
C ILE A 241 4.28 -17.96 -17.68
N GLY A 242 4.06 -19.25 -17.43
CA GLY A 242 4.43 -20.32 -18.37
C GLY A 242 3.79 -20.15 -19.75
N ILE A 243 2.51 -19.75 -19.82
CA ILE A 243 1.82 -19.45 -21.09
C ILE A 243 2.44 -18.23 -21.78
N ILE A 244 2.68 -17.15 -21.04
CA ILE A 244 3.22 -15.90 -21.59
C ILE A 244 4.63 -16.11 -22.16
N LEU A 245 5.51 -16.78 -21.41
CA LEU A 245 6.88 -17.06 -21.86
C LEU A 245 6.91 -17.96 -23.10
N GLU A 246 6.06 -19.00 -23.12
CA GLU A 246 5.95 -19.88 -24.28
C GLU A 246 5.46 -19.12 -25.53
N ARG A 247 4.47 -18.22 -25.38
CA ARG A 247 3.99 -17.35 -26.48
C ARG A 247 5.08 -16.39 -26.96
N LYS A 248 5.88 -15.84 -26.05
CA LYS A 248 7.05 -14.98 -26.36
C LYS A 248 8.25 -15.79 -26.91
N LYS A 249 8.11 -17.10 -27.14
CA LYS A 249 9.17 -18.03 -27.57
C LYS A 249 10.37 -18.08 -26.61
N LYS A 250 10.19 -17.66 -25.37
CA LYS A 250 11.20 -17.70 -24.30
C LYS A 250 11.21 -19.07 -23.63
N TYR A 251 11.52 -20.09 -24.41
CA TYR A 251 11.33 -21.49 -24.01
C TYR A 251 12.17 -21.93 -22.81
N ILE A 252 13.42 -21.45 -22.71
CA ILE A 252 14.31 -21.79 -21.59
C ILE A 252 13.78 -21.19 -20.28
N GLU A 253 13.35 -19.92 -20.31
CA GLU A 253 12.73 -19.28 -19.15
C GLU A 253 11.45 -20.01 -18.73
N ALA A 254 10.61 -20.41 -19.69
CA ALA A 254 9.37 -21.14 -19.42
C ALA A 254 9.63 -22.50 -18.75
N ILE A 255 10.67 -23.23 -19.17
CA ILE A 255 11.08 -24.49 -18.53
C ILE A 255 11.55 -24.24 -17.10
N ARG A 256 12.41 -23.24 -16.87
CA ARG A 256 12.93 -22.89 -15.53
C ARG A 256 11.81 -22.58 -14.54
N ILE A 257 10.78 -21.85 -14.99
CA ILE A 257 9.61 -21.54 -14.15
C ILE A 257 8.83 -22.82 -13.81
N CYS A 258 8.66 -23.75 -14.76
CA CYS A 258 8.00 -25.02 -14.47
C CYS A 258 8.82 -25.89 -13.50
N GLU A 259 10.13 -25.95 -13.67
CA GLU A 259 11.04 -26.69 -12.79
C GLU A 259 11.01 -26.12 -11.37
N LYS A 260 11.00 -24.78 -11.23
CA LYS A 260 10.86 -24.11 -9.94
C LYS A 260 9.55 -24.52 -9.26
N GLY A 261 8.40 -24.37 -9.92
CA GLY A 261 7.11 -24.70 -9.33
C GLY A 261 6.99 -26.18 -8.95
N LYS A 262 7.56 -27.09 -9.76
CA LYS A 262 7.65 -28.51 -9.43
C LYS A 262 8.51 -28.77 -8.18
N SER A 263 9.65 -28.08 -8.06
CA SER A 263 10.54 -28.23 -6.89
C SER A 263 9.91 -27.72 -5.59
N GLU A 264 8.97 -26.77 -5.68
CA GLU A 264 8.20 -26.24 -4.55
C GLU A 264 6.96 -27.08 -4.21
N GLY A 265 6.63 -28.09 -5.03
CA GLY A 265 5.54 -29.01 -4.78
C GLY A 265 4.15 -28.57 -5.25
N TRP A 266 4.05 -27.53 -6.08
CA TRP A 266 2.75 -27.09 -6.63
C TRP A 266 2.15 -28.14 -7.59
N SER A 267 0.82 -28.27 -7.59
CA SER A 267 0.10 -29.32 -8.34
C SER A 267 -0.18 -28.97 -9.81
N ASN A 268 0.49 -27.98 -10.39
CA ASN A 268 0.33 -27.67 -11.81
C ASN A 268 0.87 -28.80 -12.70
N ASP A 269 0.36 -28.90 -13.93
CA ASP A 269 0.82 -29.85 -14.95
C ASP A 269 2.14 -29.41 -15.62
N PHE A 270 3.21 -29.33 -14.82
CA PHE A 270 4.53 -28.84 -15.23
C PHE A 270 5.19 -29.75 -16.28
N ASP A 271 5.15 -31.06 -16.08
CA ASP A 271 5.83 -32.03 -16.94
C ASP A 271 5.26 -32.01 -18.37
N LYS A 272 3.93 -31.90 -18.52
CA LYS A 272 3.30 -31.75 -19.83
C LYS A 272 3.76 -30.49 -20.55
N ARG A 273 3.88 -29.36 -19.85
CA ARG A 273 4.39 -28.11 -20.45
C ARG A 273 5.87 -28.23 -20.83
N ILE A 274 6.71 -28.76 -19.95
CA ILE A 274 8.14 -28.96 -20.22
C ILE A 274 8.34 -29.85 -21.45
N ASN A 275 7.64 -30.99 -21.52
CA ASN A 275 7.73 -31.91 -22.65
C ASN A 275 7.25 -31.26 -23.96
N ARG A 276 6.14 -30.52 -23.91
CA ARG A 276 5.63 -29.74 -25.06
C ARG A 276 6.67 -28.72 -25.55
N ILE A 277 7.31 -27.98 -24.63
CA ILE A 277 8.31 -26.97 -24.99
C ILE A 277 9.58 -27.61 -25.54
N LYS A 278 10.10 -28.69 -24.93
CA LYS A 278 11.25 -29.45 -25.44
C LYS A 278 11.01 -29.93 -26.88
N SER A 279 9.80 -30.42 -27.16
CA SER A 279 9.37 -30.84 -28.51
C SER A 279 9.32 -29.67 -29.51
N LYS A 280 9.01 -28.45 -29.08
CA LYS A 280 9.05 -27.25 -29.92
C LYS A 280 10.48 -26.79 -30.20
N ILE A 281 11.39 -26.91 -29.22
CA ILE A 281 12.80 -26.57 -29.41
C ILE A 281 13.44 -27.53 -30.43
N SER A 282 13.17 -28.83 -30.32
CA SER A 282 13.76 -29.83 -31.23
C SER A 282 13.28 -29.69 -32.68
N LYS A 283 12.04 -29.23 -32.91
CA LYS A 283 11.48 -28.99 -34.25
C LYS A 283 11.94 -27.69 -34.90
N ASN A 284 12.50 -26.76 -34.13
CA ASN A 284 12.97 -25.45 -34.62
C ASN A 284 14.51 -25.36 -34.68
N LYS A 285 15.21 -26.47 -34.42
CA LYS A 285 16.64 -26.65 -34.73
C LYS A 285 16.78 -27.28 -36.10
#